data_AF-A0A9E5X8G2-F1
#
_entry.id   AF-A0A9E5X8G2-F1
#
_cell.length_a   1.000
_cell.length_b   1.000
_cell.length_c   1.000
_cell.angle_alpha   90.00
_cell.angle_beta   90.00
_cell.angle_gamma   90.00
#
_symmetry.space_group_name_H-M   'P 1'
#
loop_
_entity.id
_entity.type
_entity.pdbx_description
1 polymer ?
#
loop_
_entity_poly.entity_id
_entity_poly.type
_entity_poly.pdbx_seq_one_letter_code
_entity_poly.pdbx_strand_id
1 'polypeptide(L)'
;MKNALGLVALLAMVSFLGGCSGDTTVVDHSDEQLLEVYLPWADPQETDRLEGEFHARVEDLIAACMQDAGLEYVPVPLEAVSYGPGRGISRSEHARRFGFGISTNDQQFAAFVASTASVGDPNQTYEESLSTERKIAYSEQHARCTEQAYRVVPQRADQFKKAVDDLVNRVKADPAVIEAEAEWVACVRSDDEALPQFSSLDQLTSWFWKESERLKDRPSELARLQDMERKVALRHLECEPRLVAVMRDVGARYQSEVAADYRGLFDRQRAFLDS
;
A
#
# COMPACT_ATOMS: atom_id res chain seq x y z
N MET A 1 -21.45 -87.72 -0.03
CA MET A 1 -21.71 -87.04 -1.33
C MET A 1 -21.60 -85.54 -1.12
N LYS A 2 -20.66 -84.90 -1.83
CA LYS A 2 -20.65 -83.51 -2.35
C LYS A 2 -20.80 -82.36 -1.31
N ASN A 3 -19.70 -81.63 -1.02
CA ASN A 3 -19.32 -80.30 -1.57
C ASN A 3 -20.13 -79.15 -0.93
N ALA A 4 -19.67 -77.92 -0.65
CA ALA A 4 -18.41 -77.18 -0.78
C ALA A 4 -18.66 -75.76 -0.19
N LEU A 5 -17.59 -74.98 0.07
CA LEU A 5 -17.43 -73.50 0.02
C LEU A 5 -18.62 -72.61 0.48
N GLY A 6 -18.52 -71.64 1.41
CA GLY A 6 -17.48 -70.64 1.66
C GLY A 6 -18.00 -69.24 1.28
N LEU A 7 -18.02 -68.26 2.19
CA LEU A 7 -17.82 -66.83 1.86
C LEU A 7 -17.56 -65.98 3.10
N VAL A 8 -16.49 -65.19 3.00
CA VAL A 8 -16.04 -64.10 3.88
C VAL A 8 -16.88 -62.84 3.59
N ALA A 9 -17.25 -62.07 4.62
CA ALA A 9 -17.71 -60.69 4.45
C ALA A 9 -16.96 -59.75 5.41
N LEU A 10 -16.14 -58.90 4.79
CA LEU A 10 -15.31 -57.85 5.37
C LEU A 10 -16.14 -56.81 6.14
N LEU A 11 -15.64 -56.40 7.32
CA LEU A 11 -15.97 -55.12 7.95
C LEU A 11 -15.40 -53.98 7.09
N ALA A 12 -16.25 -53.16 6.49
CA ALA A 12 -15.86 -51.88 5.89
C ALA A 12 -15.95 -50.78 6.96
N MET A 13 -14.80 -50.38 7.49
CA MET A 13 -14.64 -49.23 8.38
C MET A 13 -14.53 -47.99 7.48
N VAL A 14 -15.63 -47.23 7.34
CA VAL A 14 -15.66 -45.98 6.57
C VAL A 14 -15.12 -44.86 7.45
N SER A 15 -13.83 -44.53 7.27
CA SER A 15 -13.22 -43.33 7.82
C SER A 15 -13.69 -42.11 7.05
N PHE A 16 -14.53 -41.27 7.66
CA PHE A 16 -14.80 -39.91 7.20
C PHE A 16 -13.57 -39.05 7.47
N LEU A 17 -12.67 -38.96 6.50
CA LEU A 17 -11.73 -37.84 6.42
C LEU A 17 -12.52 -36.66 5.84
N GLY A 18 -13.08 -35.84 6.73
CA GLY A 18 -13.56 -34.50 6.39
C GLY A 18 -12.36 -33.63 6.05
N GLY A 19 -11.97 -33.63 4.78
CA GLY A 19 -11.05 -32.64 4.25
C GLY A 19 -11.73 -31.27 4.28
N CYS A 20 -11.24 -30.37 5.13
CA CYS A 20 -11.46 -28.94 4.98
C CYS A 20 -10.74 -28.50 3.70
N SER A 21 -11.41 -28.67 2.56
CA SER A 21 -11.11 -27.91 1.35
C SER A 21 -11.68 -26.52 1.57
N GLY A 22 -10.91 -25.66 2.23
CA GLY A 22 -11.15 -24.23 2.10
C GLY A 22 -10.92 -23.89 0.64
N ASP A 23 -11.96 -23.42 -0.05
CA ASP A 23 -11.81 -22.78 -1.36
C ASP A 23 -10.86 -21.59 -1.16
N THR A 24 -9.57 -21.79 -1.43
CA THR A 24 -8.67 -20.68 -1.73
C THR A 24 -9.09 -20.20 -3.11
N THR A 25 -9.99 -19.22 -3.15
CA THR A 25 -10.25 -18.47 -4.38
C THR A 25 -8.95 -17.79 -4.76
N VAL A 26 -8.26 -18.35 -5.75
CA VAL A 26 -7.13 -17.70 -6.42
C VAL A 26 -7.67 -16.40 -7.01
N VAL A 27 -7.13 -15.27 -6.57
CA VAL A 27 -7.48 -13.95 -7.11
C VAL A 27 -6.62 -13.74 -8.35
N ASP A 28 -7.22 -13.84 -9.53
CA ASP A 28 -6.49 -13.60 -10.78
C ASP A 28 -6.30 -12.09 -11.00
N HIS A 29 -5.04 -11.64 -10.94
CA HIS A 29 -4.66 -10.24 -11.12
C HIS A 29 -4.23 -9.96 -12.56
N SER A 30 -4.88 -9.01 -13.24
CA SER A 30 -4.41 -8.55 -14.55
C SER A 30 -3.08 -7.77 -14.45
N ASP A 31 -2.35 -7.67 -15.55
CA ASP A 31 -1.12 -6.86 -15.62
C ASP A 31 -1.40 -5.39 -15.26
N GLU A 32 -2.55 -4.88 -15.71
CA GLU A 32 -3.00 -3.52 -15.43
C GLU A 32 -3.31 -3.33 -13.94
N GLN A 33 -3.95 -4.30 -13.27
CA GLN A 33 -4.19 -4.22 -11.82
C GLN A 33 -2.87 -4.17 -11.05
N LEU A 34 -1.90 -5.02 -11.39
CA LEU A 34 -0.59 -4.99 -10.76
C LEU A 34 0.20 -3.70 -11.03
N LEU A 35 -0.13 -2.97 -12.10
CA LEU A 35 0.45 -1.68 -12.42
C LEU A 35 -0.15 -0.54 -11.58
N GLU A 36 -1.39 -0.65 -11.09
CA GLU A 36 -2.10 0.41 -10.34
C GLU A 36 -1.30 0.90 -9.12
N VAL A 37 -0.62 0.02 -8.38
CA VAL A 37 0.18 0.40 -7.20
C VAL A 37 1.34 1.35 -7.51
N TYR A 38 1.63 1.59 -8.79
CA TYR A 38 2.69 2.47 -9.26
C TYR A 38 2.19 3.77 -9.89
N LEU A 39 0.88 3.92 -10.10
CA LEU A 39 0.32 5.03 -10.86
C LEU A 39 -0.30 6.10 -9.97
N PRO A 40 -0.03 7.40 -10.23
CA PRO A 40 -0.54 8.47 -9.37
C PRO A 40 -2.04 8.75 -9.56
N TRP A 41 -2.68 8.18 -10.58
CA TRP A 41 -4.13 8.27 -10.84
C TRP A 41 -4.87 6.95 -10.57
N ALA A 42 -4.20 6.00 -9.93
CA ALA A 42 -4.78 4.71 -9.59
C ALA A 42 -5.97 4.86 -8.64
N ASP A 43 -6.86 3.87 -8.64
CA ASP A 43 -7.91 3.82 -7.63
C ASP A 43 -7.30 3.52 -6.24
N PRO A 44 -7.41 4.42 -5.25
CA PRO A 44 -6.82 4.19 -3.94
C PRO A 44 -7.28 2.91 -3.26
N GLN A 45 -8.54 2.49 -3.48
CA GLN A 45 -9.04 1.24 -2.88
C GLN A 45 -8.36 0.00 -3.47
N GLU A 46 -8.08 0.01 -4.77
CA GLU A 46 -7.39 -1.09 -5.43
C GLU A 46 -5.91 -1.12 -5.05
N THR A 47 -5.27 0.06 -4.95
CA THR A 47 -3.89 0.18 -4.44
C THR A 47 -3.78 -0.34 -3.01
N ASP A 48 -4.66 0.10 -2.10
CA ASP A 48 -4.68 -0.35 -0.70
C ASP A 48 -4.88 -1.87 -0.61
N ARG A 49 -5.77 -2.44 -1.44
CA ARG A 49 -6.01 -3.89 -1.51
C ARG A 49 -4.75 -4.65 -1.92
N LEU A 50 -4.11 -4.25 -3.03
CA LEU A 50 -2.90 -4.90 -3.54
C LEU A 50 -1.74 -4.78 -2.56
N GLU A 51 -1.52 -3.61 -1.96
CA GLU A 51 -0.52 -3.43 -0.90
C GLU A 51 -0.78 -4.35 0.30
N GLY A 52 -2.04 -4.49 0.70
CA GLY A 52 -2.48 -5.42 1.74
C GLY A 52 -2.11 -6.87 1.44
N GLU A 53 -2.36 -7.33 0.22
CA GLU A 53 -2.04 -8.69 -0.23
C GLU A 53 -0.53 -8.95 -0.30
N PHE A 54 0.24 -8.02 -0.87
CA PHE A 54 1.71 -8.12 -0.87
C PHE A 54 2.27 -8.19 0.54
N HIS A 55 1.76 -7.37 1.45
CA HIS A 55 2.19 -7.34 2.84
C HIS A 55 1.85 -8.62 3.59
N ALA A 56 0.59 -9.07 3.50
CA ALA A 56 0.16 -10.32 4.12
C ALA A 56 1.05 -11.49 3.67
N ARG A 57 1.38 -11.54 2.38
CA ARG A 57 2.26 -12.58 1.85
C ARG A 57 3.69 -12.50 2.39
N VAL A 58 4.26 -11.31 2.54
CA VAL A 58 5.57 -11.11 3.16
C VAL A 58 5.55 -11.58 4.62
N GLU A 59 4.52 -11.20 5.38
CA GLU A 59 4.37 -11.60 6.78
C GLU A 59 4.20 -13.11 6.95
N ASP A 60 3.46 -13.78 6.06
CA ASP A 60 3.33 -15.24 6.06
C ASP A 60 4.68 -15.94 5.86
N LEU A 61 5.54 -15.42 4.97
CA LEU A 61 6.89 -15.94 4.75
C LEU A 61 7.79 -15.72 5.97
N ILE A 62 7.66 -14.58 6.65
CA ILE A 62 8.38 -14.30 7.90
C ILE A 62 7.91 -15.27 9.00
N ALA A 63 6.59 -15.43 9.16
CA ALA A 63 5.99 -16.32 10.15
C ALA A 63 6.45 -17.77 9.96
N ALA A 64 6.43 -18.28 8.72
CA ALA A 64 6.92 -19.62 8.40
C ALA A 64 8.40 -19.79 8.76
N CYS A 65 9.26 -18.82 8.40
CA CYS A 65 10.68 -18.85 8.74
C CYS A 65 10.94 -18.80 10.25
N MET A 66 10.17 -18.01 10.99
CA MET A 66 10.26 -17.93 12.46
C MET A 66 9.80 -19.23 13.11
N GLN A 67 8.71 -19.83 12.60
CA GLN A 67 8.20 -21.12 13.06
C GLN A 67 9.22 -22.25 12.82
N ASP A 68 9.89 -22.28 11.66
CA ASP A 68 10.95 -23.24 11.36
C ASP A 68 12.15 -23.11 12.31
N ALA A 69 12.40 -21.90 12.84
CA ALA A 69 13.39 -21.64 13.88
C ALA A 69 12.88 -21.97 15.31
N GLY A 70 11.64 -22.42 15.46
CA GLY A 70 11.01 -22.72 16.75
C GLY A 70 10.65 -21.47 17.56
N LEU A 71 10.45 -20.33 16.90
CA LEU A 71 10.05 -19.06 17.50
C LEU A 71 8.58 -18.78 17.20
N GLU A 72 7.86 -18.25 18.19
CA GLU A 72 6.49 -17.77 17.97
C GLU A 72 6.55 -16.43 17.23
N TYR A 73 5.73 -16.30 16.18
CA TYR A 73 5.58 -15.07 15.43
C TYR A 73 4.14 -14.96 14.95
N VAL A 74 3.54 -13.80 15.18
CA VAL A 74 2.22 -13.42 14.67
C VAL A 74 2.45 -12.38 13.56
N PRO A 75 1.96 -12.64 12.33
CA PRO A 75 1.95 -11.66 11.25
C PRO A 75 1.51 -10.28 11.71
N VAL A 76 2.34 -9.28 11.43
CA VAL A 76 2.05 -7.90 11.80
C VAL A 76 1.05 -7.35 10.78
N PRO A 77 -0.08 -6.77 11.18
CA PRO A 77 -1.04 -6.21 10.22
C PRO A 77 -0.43 -5.01 9.49
N LEU A 78 -0.82 -4.78 8.23
CA LEU A 78 -0.27 -3.71 7.40
C LEU A 78 -0.48 -2.33 8.06
N GLU A 79 -1.55 -2.16 8.85
CA GLU A 79 -1.85 -0.96 9.62
C GLU A 79 -0.84 -0.68 10.74
N ALA A 80 -0.16 -1.70 11.27
CA ALA A 80 0.82 -1.56 12.34
C ALA A 80 2.22 -1.18 11.82
N VAL A 81 2.58 -1.60 10.60
CA VAL A 81 3.88 -1.25 9.98
C VAL A 81 3.84 0.01 9.13
N SER A 82 2.64 0.50 8.80
CA SER A 82 2.50 1.68 7.95
C SER A 82 2.77 2.97 8.69
N TYR A 83 3.95 3.51 8.44
CA TYR A 83 4.31 4.85 8.85
C TYR A 83 3.62 5.87 7.94
N GLY A 84 2.39 6.25 8.29
CA GLY A 84 1.69 7.32 7.59
C GLY A 84 0.34 7.65 8.22
N PRO A 85 0.00 8.93 8.44
CA PRO A 85 -1.35 9.31 8.77
C PRO A 85 -2.24 8.98 7.56
N GLY A 86 -3.39 8.32 7.75
CA GLY A 86 -4.37 8.13 6.68
C GLY A 86 -4.89 6.72 6.42
N ARG A 87 -4.15 5.67 6.80
CA ARG A 87 -4.66 4.29 6.67
C ARG A 87 -5.88 4.09 7.58
N GLY A 88 -6.95 3.55 7.03
CA GLY A 88 -8.21 3.31 7.75
C GLY A 88 -9.13 4.53 7.94
N ILE A 89 -8.80 5.69 7.36
CA ILE A 89 -9.69 6.86 7.30
C ILE A 89 -9.95 7.28 5.85
N SER A 90 -11.08 7.91 5.57
CA SER A 90 -11.40 8.37 4.21
C SER A 90 -10.43 9.46 3.73
N ARG A 91 -10.28 9.62 2.41
CA ARG A 91 -9.50 10.73 1.81
C ARG A 91 -9.95 12.10 2.31
N SER A 92 -11.27 12.28 2.47
CA SER A 92 -11.84 13.52 3.01
C SER A 92 -11.49 13.75 4.49
N GLU A 93 -11.45 12.69 5.30
CA GLU A 93 -11.01 12.78 6.69
C GLU A 93 -9.51 13.03 6.77
N HIS A 94 -8.70 12.37 5.93
CA HIS A 94 -7.27 12.64 5.84
C HIS A 94 -6.99 14.11 5.47
N ALA A 95 -7.62 14.63 4.41
CA ALA A 95 -7.48 16.03 4.01
C ALA A 95 -7.93 17.00 5.12
N ARG A 96 -8.99 16.67 5.85
CA ARG A 96 -9.49 17.47 6.98
C ARG A 96 -8.51 17.47 8.15
N ARG A 97 -7.86 16.35 8.46
CA ARG A 97 -6.95 16.23 9.61
C ARG A 97 -5.55 16.73 9.28
N PHE A 98 -5.01 16.30 8.14
CA PHE A 98 -3.60 16.40 7.79
C PHE A 98 -3.34 17.22 6.52
N GLY A 99 -4.37 17.65 5.78
CA GLY A 99 -4.14 18.32 4.50
C GLY A 99 -3.45 17.39 3.50
N PHE A 100 -2.33 17.83 2.90
CA PHE A 100 -1.46 16.99 2.09
C PHE A 100 -0.41 16.24 2.92
N GLY A 101 -0.36 16.46 4.25
CA GLY A 101 0.64 15.86 5.14
C GLY A 101 2.01 16.54 5.09
N ILE A 102 2.11 17.76 4.55
CA ILE A 102 3.39 18.42 4.28
C ILE A 102 3.79 19.35 5.42
N SER A 103 2.96 20.34 5.75
CA SER A 103 3.22 21.26 6.86
C SER A 103 2.68 20.75 8.20
N THR A 104 1.86 19.70 8.19
CA THR A 104 1.25 19.08 9.37
C THR A 104 2.07 17.90 9.94
N ASN A 105 3.21 17.55 9.31
CA ASN A 105 3.93 16.30 9.57
C ASN A 105 4.68 16.22 10.90
N ASP A 106 4.78 17.30 11.68
CA ASP A 106 5.60 17.28 12.91
C ASP A 106 4.75 17.05 14.17
N GLN A 107 3.79 17.92 14.48
CA GLN A 107 3.04 17.80 15.73
C GLN A 107 1.83 16.85 15.63
N GLN A 108 1.09 16.89 14.52
CA GLN A 108 -0.10 16.07 14.35
C GLN A 108 0.25 14.64 13.95
N PHE A 109 1.30 14.45 13.16
CA PHE A 109 1.87 13.13 12.92
C PHE A 109 2.42 12.52 14.21
N ALA A 110 3.22 13.26 15.00
CA ALA A 110 3.70 12.75 16.28
C ALA A 110 2.54 12.43 17.25
N ALA A 111 1.50 13.26 17.29
CA ALA A 111 0.30 12.97 18.10
C ALA A 111 -0.52 11.79 17.55
N PHE A 112 -0.63 11.65 16.22
CA PHE A 112 -1.28 10.53 15.57
C PHE A 112 -0.52 9.24 15.85
N VAL A 113 0.79 9.19 15.58
CA VAL A 113 1.69 8.08 15.91
C VAL A 113 1.62 7.73 17.39
N ALA A 114 1.60 8.73 18.29
CA ALA A 114 1.42 8.49 19.71
C ALA A 114 0.04 7.89 20.06
N SER A 115 -1.00 8.19 19.27
CA SER A 115 -2.36 7.64 19.44
C SER A 115 -2.59 6.30 18.73
N THR A 116 -1.87 6.02 17.62
CA THR A 116 -1.94 4.79 16.81
C THR A 116 -0.86 3.77 17.14
N ALA A 117 0.08 4.11 18.04
CA ALA A 117 0.87 3.15 18.82
C ALA A 117 -0.01 2.12 19.59
N SER A 118 -1.33 2.20 19.46
CA SER A 118 -2.34 1.27 19.96
C SER A 118 -2.63 0.06 19.05
N VAL A 119 -2.19 0.03 17.79
CA VAL A 119 -2.04 -1.26 17.08
C VAL A 119 -0.67 -1.82 17.47
N GLY A 120 -0.56 -2.24 18.74
CA GLY A 120 0.68 -2.75 19.30
C GLY A 120 1.21 -3.92 18.45
N ASP A 121 2.53 -4.02 18.34
CA ASP A 121 3.16 -5.17 17.71
C ASP A 121 2.64 -6.45 18.38
N PRO A 122 1.96 -7.35 17.65
CA PRO A 122 1.38 -8.55 18.25
C PRO A 122 2.44 -9.47 18.87
N ASN A 123 3.70 -9.31 18.49
CA ASN A 123 4.83 -10.07 19.00
C ASN A 123 5.41 -9.49 20.28
N GLN A 124 5.06 -8.25 20.66
CA GLN A 124 5.67 -7.57 21.80
C GLN A 124 5.54 -8.35 23.11
N THR A 125 4.36 -8.93 23.38
CA THR A 125 4.14 -9.72 24.61
C THR A 125 5.03 -10.97 24.65
N TYR A 126 5.14 -11.67 23.51
CA TYR A 126 6.01 -12.84 23.39
C TYR A 126 7.47 -12.44 23.59
N GLU A 127 7.93 -11.41 22.87
CA GLU A 127 9.28 -10.90 22.97
C GLU A 127 9.63 -10.49 24.40
N GLU A 128 8.76 -9.74 25.07
CA GLU A 128 8.98 -9.28 26.44
C GLU A 128 9.13 -10.44 27.44
N SER A 129 8.49 -11.57 27.19
CA SER A 129 8.57 -12.79 28.00
C SER A 129 9.92 -13.53 27.90
N LEU A 130 10.73 -13.23 26.87
CA LEU A 130 12.03 -13.85 26.64
C LEU A 130 13.12 -13.28 27.57
N SER A 131 14.13 -14.11 27.89
CA SER A 131 15.36 -13.62 28.52
C SER A 131 16.12 -12.68 27.58
N THR A 132 17.03 -11.87 28.11
CA THR A 132 17.84 -10.94 27.29
C THR A 132 18.56 -11.65 26.14
N GLU A 133 19.19 -12.80 26.40
CA GLU A 133 19.90 -13.57 25.38
C GLU A 133 18.93 -14.11 24.32
N ARG A 134 17.74 -14.55 24.73
CA ARG A 134 16.69 -15.02 23.80
C ARG A 134 16.08 -13.89 22.98
N LYS A 135 15.95 -12.68 23.54
CA LYS A 135 15.52 -11.48 22.81
C LYS A 135 16.48 -11.13 21.68
N ILE A 136 17.80 -11.18 21.95
CA ILE A 136 18.82 -10.95 20.92
C ILE A 136 18.71 -12.01 19.81
N ALA A 137 18.64 -13.29 20.18
CA ALA A 137 18.51 -14.38 19.21
C ALA A 137 17.23 -14.27 18.38
N TYR A 138 16.11 -13.89 19.00
CA TYR A 138 14.84 -13.63 18.32
C TYR A 138 14.98 -12.48 17.33
N SER A 139 15.52 -11.33 17.74
CA SER A 139 15.69 -10.15 16.89
C SER A 139 16.59 -10.44 15.68
N GLU A 140 17.70 -11.13 15.89
CA GLU A 140 18.59 -11.55 14.79
C GLU A 140 17.91 -12.53 13.83
N GLN A 141 17.11 -13.47 14.34
CA GLN A 141 16.39 -14.43 13.51
C GLN A 141 15.28 -13.74 12.73
N HIS A 142 14.50 -12.86 13.36
CA HIS A 142 13.47 -12.06 12.71
C HIS A 142 14.10 -11.26 11.56
N ALA A 143 15.20 -10.55 11.78
CA ALA A 143 15.90 -9.80 10.73
C ALA A 143 16.33 -10.69 9.55
N ARG A 144 16.84 -11.90 9.81
CA ARG A 144 17.18 -12.87 8.75
C ARG A 144 15.95 -13.34 7.98
N CYS A 145 14.86 -13.65 8.68
CA CYS A 145 13.61 -14.08 8.07
C CYS A 145 13.00 -12.98 7.20
N THR A 146 13.01 -11.73 7.68
CA THR A 146 12.59 -10.56 6.91
C THR A 146 13.43 -10.42 5.63
N GLU A 147 14.76 -10.48 5.73
CA GLU A 147 15.63 -10.41 4.55
C GLU A 147 15.31 -11.53 3.54
N GLN A 148 15.10 -12.76 4.02
CA GLN A 148 14.75 -13.90 3.16
C GLN A 148 13.40 -13.71 2.47
N ALA A 149 12.38 -13.21 3.17
CA ALA A 149 11.07 -12.92 2.59
C ALA A 149 11.19 -11.87 1.47
N TYR A 150 11.93 -10.77 1.70
CA TYR A 150 12.11 -9.71 0.70
C TYR A 150 13.00 -10.10 -0.50
N ARG A 151 13.81 -11.17 -0.39
CA ARG A 151 14.57 -11.70 -1.53
C ARG A 151 13.68 -12.36 -2.58
N VAL A 152 12.53 -12.89 -2.18
CA VAL A 152 11.58 -13.56 -3.10
C VAL A 152 10.44 -12.64 -3.54
N VAL A 153 10.23 -11.50 -2.86
CA VAL A 153 9.40 -10.42 -3.38
C VAL A 153 9.95 -10.01 -4.74
N PRO A 154 9.15 -10.04 -5.82
CA PRO A 154 9.59 -9.59 -7.13
C PRO A 154 10.10 -8.16 -7.04
N GLN A 155 11.42 -8.01 -7.09
CA GLN A 155 12.08 -6.73 -6.95
C GLN A 155 11.61 -5.79 -8.06
N ARG A 156 11.32 -4.54 -7.69
CA ARG A 156 11.03 -3.46 -8.65
C ARG A 156 12.31 -3.22 -9.44
N ALA A 157 12.45 -3.85 -10.59
CA ALA A 157 13.61 -3.65 -11.45
C ALA A 157 13.73 -2.15 -11.77
N ASP A 158 14.93 -1.56 -11.68
CA ASP A 158 15.15 -0.14 -12.00
C ASP A 158 14.56 0.24 -13.38
N GLN A 159 14.63 -0.71 -14.32
CA GLN A 159 14.02 -0.60 -15.64
C GLN A 159 12.49 -0.48 -15.57
N PHE A 160 11.81 -1.25 -14.72
CA PHE A 160 10.37 -1.16 -14.52
C PHE A 160 9.98 0.18 -13.90
N LYS A 161 10.70 0.63 -12.87
CA LYS A 161 10.49 1.97 -12.30
C LYS A 161 10.61 3.04 -13.39
N LYS A 162 11.65 2.96 -14.22
CA LYS A 162 11.83 3.88 -15.33
C LYS A 162 10.65 3.82 -16.32
N ALA A 163 10.14 2.64 -16.65
CA ALA A 163 9.00 2.48 -17.55
C ALA A 163 7.70 3.08 -16.99
N VAL A 164 7.45 2.91 -15.68
CA VAL A 164 6.37 3.60 -14.98
C VAL A 164 6.56 5.11 -15.03
N ASP A 165 7.76 5.61 -14.72
CA ASP A 165 8.06 7.05 -14.74
C ASP A 165 7.86 7.63 -16.16
N ASP A 166 8.30 6.92 -17.20
CA ASP A 166 8.09 7.28 -18.61
C ASP A 166 6.60 7.28 -18.99
N LEU A 167 5.82 6.30 -18.51
CA LEU A 167 4.36 6.25 -18.67
C LEU A 167 3.69 7.47 -18.03
N VAL A 168 4.01 7.76 -16.76
CA VAL A 168 3.48 8.92 -16.03
C VAL A 168 3.81 10.22 -16.76
N ASN A 169 5.03 10.37 -17.25
CA ASN A 169 5.44 11.55 -18.01
C ASN A 169 4.69 11.68 -19.33
N ARG A 170 4.44 10.57 -20.05
CA ARG A 170 3.63 10.57 -21.28
C ARG A 170 2.17 10.98 -21.00
N VAL A 171 1.57 10.48 -19.93
CA VAL A 171 0.22 10.87 -19.52
C VAL A 171 0.15 12.35 -19.17
N LYS A 172 1.08 12.86 -18.35
CA LYS A 172 1.17 14.28 -17.98
C LYS A 172 1.37 15.21 -19.18
N ALA A 173 2.02 14.72 -20.25
CA ALA A 173 2.26 15.49 -21.47
C ALA A 173 1.09 15.45 -22.49
N ASP A 174 0.05 14.64 -22.25
CA ASP A 174 -1.09 14.55 -23.16
C ASP A 174 -1.93 15.84 -23.12
N PRO A 175 -2.31 16.42 -24.27
CA PRO A 175 -3.09 17.66 -24.32
C PRO A 175 -4.38 17.63 -23.50
N ALA A 176 -5.07 16.49 -23.43
CA ALA A 176 -6.30 16.37 -22.65
C ALA A 176 -6.02 16.46 -21.15
N VAL A 177 -4.91 15.89 -20.69
CA VAL A 177 -4.47 15.97 -19.28
C VAL A 177 -4.04 17.39 -18.95
N ILE A 178 -3.31 18.07 -19.84
CA ILE A 178 -2.91 19.48 -19.67
C ILE A 178 -4.13 20.39 -19.54
N GLU A 179 -5.15 20.21 -20.39
CA GLU A 179 -6.40 20.96 -20.31
C GLU A 179 -7.14 20.70 -18.99
N ALA A 180 -7.28 19.43 -18.61
CA ALA A 180 -7.92 19.05 -17.35
C ALA A 180 -7.15 19.56 -16.11
N GLU A 181 -5.81 19.61 -16.16
CA GLU A 181 -4.98 20.18 -15.10
C GLU A 181 -5.18 21.69 -15.01
N ALA A 182 -5.28 22.40 -16.13
CA ALA A 182 -5.59 23.84 -16.13
C ALA A 182 -6.96 24.14 -15.51
N GLU A 183 -7.98 23.33 -15.81
CA GLU A 183 -9.30 23.43 -15.16
C GLU A 183 -9.22 23.14 -13.65
N TRP A 184 -8.46 22.11 -13.26
CA TRP A 184 -8.22 21.78 -11.85
C TRP A 184 -7.53 22.93 -11.11
N VAL A 185 -6.48 23.54 -11.69
CA VAL A 185 -5.79 24.73 -11.13
C VAL A 185 -6.78 25.87 -10.93
N ALA A 186 -7.61 26.17 -11.94
CA ALA A 186 -8.62 27.23 -11.84
C ALA A 186 -9.63 26.94 -10.71
N CYS A 187 -10.07 25.69 -10.57
CA CYS A 187 -10.97 25.26 -9.51
C CYS A 187 -10.32 25.39 -8.12
N VAL A 188 -9.10 24.88 -7.92
CA VAL A 188 -8.42 24.94 -6.62
C VAL A 188 -8.15 26.37 -6.17
N ARG A 189 -7.84 27.26 -7.12
CA ARG A 189 -7.57 28.67 -6.84
C ARG A 189 -8.80 29.54 -6.67
N SER A 190 -10.00 29.01 -6.95
CA SER A 190 -11.22 29.80 -6.82
C SER A 190 -11.37 30.31 -5.38
N ASP A 191 -11.38 31.63 -5.24
CA ASP A 191 -11.59 32.39 -3.99
C ASP A 191 -10.45 32.39 -2.95
N ASP A 192 -9.21 32.04 -3.33
CA ASP A 192 -8.05 32.11 -2.44
C ASP A 192 -6.84 32.84 -3.06
N GLU A 193 -6.84 34.17 -2.93
CA GLU A 193 -5.74 35.04 -3.41
C GLU A 193 -4.42 34.82 -2.64
N ALA A 194 -4.46 34.14 -1.48
CA ALA A 194 -3.26 33.87 -0.70
C ALA A 194 -2.40 32.73 -1.29
N LEU A 195 -2.97 31.94 -2.22
CA LEU A 195 -2.22 30.87 -2.88
C LEU A 195 -1.23 31.42 -3.91
N PRO A 196 -0.03 30.79 -4.02
CA PRO A 196 0.92 31.15 -5.05
C PRO A 196 0.36 30.82 -6.44
N GLN A 197 1.05 31.32 -7.48
CA GLN A 197 0.85 30.75 -8.81
C GLN A 197 1.46 29.34 -8.85
N PHE A 198 0.66 28.38 -9.30
CA PHE A 198 1.09 27.00 -9.58
C PHE A 198 0.35 26.50 -10.82
N SER A 199 0.96 25.54 -11.51
CA SER A 199 0.38 24.89 -12.69
C SER A 199 0.13 23.40 -12.50
N SER A 200 0.46 22.84 -11.33
CA SER A 200 0.33 21.41 -11.04
C SER A 200 0.26 21.14 -9.54
N LEU A 201 -0.23 19.95 -9.17
CA LEU A 201 -0.22 19.49 -7.78
C LEU A 201 1.20 19.45 -7.20
N ASP A 202 2.18 18.99 -7.98
CA ASP A 202 3.58 18.92 -7.56
C ASP A 202 4.16 20.30 -7.20
N GLN A 203 3.80 21.35 -7.95
CA GLN A 203 4.22 22.70 -7.64
C GLN A 203 3.53 23.25 -6.38
N LEU A 204 2.24 22.96 -6.21
CA LEU A 204 1.47 23.38 -5.04
C LEU A 204 2.01 22.73 -3.76
N THR A 205 2.21 21.42 -3.75
CA THR A 205 2.77 20.67 -2.62
C THR A 205 4.23 21.08 -2.34
N SER A 206 5.04 21.30 -3.38
CA SER A 206 6.39 21.84 -3.23
C SER A 206 6.42 23.21 -2.57
N TRP A 207 5.41 24.06 -2.82
CA TRP A 207 5.31 25.35 -2.15
C TRP A 207 5.00 25.20 -0.66
N PHE A 208 4.02 24.34 -0.29
CA PHE A 208 3.73 24.05 1.12
C PHE A 208 4.97 23.57 1.87
N TRP A 209 5.78 22.70 1.24
CA TRP A 209 7.01 22.18 1.84
C TRP A 209 8.05 23.29 2.06
N LYS A 210 8.28 24.13 1.06
CA LYS A 210 9.21 25.26 1.19
C LYS A 210 8.76 26.24 2.27
N GLU A 211 7.46 26.49 2.34
CA GLU A 211 6.88 27.44 3.29
C GLU A 211 6.86 26.88 4.72
N SER A 212 6.65 25.57 4.90
CA SER A 212 6.73 24.92 6.22
C SER A 212 8.16 24.97 6.76
N GLU A 213 9.16 24.67 5.93
CA GLU A 213 10.57 24.80 6.31
C GLU A 213 10.95 26.22 6.70
N ARG A 214 10.41 27.22 6.00
CA ARG A 214 10.64 28.64 6.30
C ARG A 214 10.00 29.07 7.62
N LEU A 215 8.88 28.45 7.98
CA LEU A 215 8.04 28.84 9.13
C LEU A 215 8.22 27.94 10.36
N LYS A 216 9.08 26.92 10.34
CA LYS A 216 9.22 25.94 11.42
C LYS A 216 9.49 26.54 12.81
N ASP A 217 10.22 27.65 12.89
CA ASP A 217 10.50 28.37 14.14
C ASP A 217 9.48 29.47 14.47
N ARG A 218 8.36 29.55 13.72
CA ARG A 218 7.30 30.57 13.83
C ARG A 218 5.94 29.88 14.01
N PRO A 219 5.64 29.33 15.20
CA PRO A 219 4.54 28.38 15.41
C PRO A 219 3.16 28.94 15.05
N SER A 220 2.89 30.22 15.31
CA SER A 220 1.60 30.85 14.96
C SER A 220 1.40 31.00 13.45
N GLU A 221 2.47 31.14 12.68
CA GLU A 221 2.42 31.24 11.22
C GLU A 221 2.41 29.87 10.57
N LEU A 222 3.19 28.92 11.12
CA LEU A 222 3.11 27.51 10.72
C LEU A 222 1.68 26.97 10.93
N ALA A 223 1.02 27.29 12.04
CA ALA A 223 -0.36 26.89 12.28
C ALA A 223 -1.32 27.43 11.20
N ARG A 224 -1.13 28.68 10.74
CA ARG A 224 -1.92 29.26 9.63
C ARG A 224 -1.63 28.58 8.29
N LEU A 225 -0.37 28.22 8.04
CA LEU A 225 0.01 27.43 6.85
C LEU A 225 -0.69 26.06 6.86
N GLN A 226 -0.72 25.40 8.02
CA GLN A 226 -1.40 24.11 8.20
C GLN A 226 -2.92 24.21 8.00
N ASP A 227 -3.57 25.27 8.51
CA ASP A 227 -4.99 25.53 8.26
C ASP A 227 -5.28 25.72 6.77
N MET A 228 -4.41 26.47 6.08
CA MET A 228 -4.50 26.67 4.64
C MET A 228 -4.28 25.36 3.88
N GLU A 229 -3.30 24.54 4.25
CA GLU A 229 -3.04 23.24 3.63
C GLU A 229 -4.27 22.33 3.71
N ARG A 230 -4.91 22.22 4.88
CA ARG A 230 -6.16 21.44 5.05
C ARG A 230 -7.28 21.95 4.16
N LYS A 231 -7.50 23.27 4.11
CA LYS A 231 -8.53 23.88 3.26
C LYS A 231 -8.28 23.58 1.78
N VAL A 232 -7.03 23.72 1.33
CA VAL A 232 -6.63 23.47 -0.06
C VAL A 232 -6.71 21.99 -0.41
N ALA A 233 -6.33 21.09 0.49
CA ALA A 233 -6.45 19.65 0.28
C ALA A 233 -7.92 19.21 0.13
N LEU A 234 -8.84 19.75 0.95
CA LEU A 234 -10.27 19.51 0.79
C LEU A 234 -10.79 20.02 -0.55
N ARG A 235 -10.38 21.23 -0.95
CA ARG A 235 -10.73 21.80 -2.27
C ARG A 235 -10.17 20.96 -3.42
N HIS A 236 -8.95 20.46 -3.29
CA HIS A 236 -8.34 19.56 -4.26
C HIS A 236 -9.22 18.33 -4.49
N LEU A 237 -9.78 17.71 -3.44
CA LEU A 237 -10.71 16.57 -3.57
C LEU A 237 -12.02 16.92 -4.30
N GLU A 238 -12.50 18.15 -4.17
CA GLU A 238 -13.67 18.63 -4.92
C GLU A 238 -13.34 18.83 -6.41
N CYS A 239 -12.13 19.29 -6.71
CA CYS A 239 -11.70 19.70 -8.05
C CYS A 239 -11.07 18.57 -8.89
N GLU A 240 -10.48 17.56 -8.25
CA GLU A 240 -9.72 16.49 -8.92
C GLU A 240 -10.52 15.50 -9.79
N PRO A 241 -11.84 15.22 -9.60
CA PRO A 241 -12.46 14.04 -10.22
C PRO A 241 -12.33 14.00 -11.74
N ARG A 242 -12.45 15.17 -12.40
CA ARG A 242 -12.27 15.26 -13.85
C ARG A 242 -10.82 15.02 -14.25
N LEU A 243 -9.85 15.61 -13.54
CA LEU A 243 -8.43 15.41 -13.82
C LEU A 243 -8.06 13.93 -13.70
N VAL A 244 -8.45 13.27 -12.61
CA VAL A 244 -8.18 11.84 -12.38
C VAL A 244 -8.84 10.98 -13.45
N ALA A 245 -10.10 11.27 -13.83
CA ALA A 245 -10.79 10.54 -14.89
C ALA A 245 -10.04 10.64 -16.24
N VAL A 246 -9.63 11.85 -16.63
CA VAL A 246 -8.86 12.07 -17.86
C VAL A 246 -7.50 11.37 -17.81
N MET A 247 -6.78 11.46 -16.68
CA MET A 247 -5.49 10.75 -16.51
C MET A 247 -5.65 9.24 -16.61
N ARG A 248 -6.74 8.68 -16.07
CA ARG A 248 -7.04 7.24 -16.16
C ARG A 248 -7.35 6.83 -17.60
N ASP A 249 -8.21 7.57 -18.30
CA ASP A 249 -8.56 7.29 -19.70
C ASP A 249 -7.33 7.40 -20.62
N VAL A 250 -6.50 8.42 -20.41
CA VAL A 250 -5.24 8.60 -21.14
C VAL A 250 -4.25 7.49 -20.77
N GLY A 251 -4.10 7.19 -19.49
CA GLY A 251 -3.20 6.16 -18.96
C GLY A 251 -3.49 4.78 -19.53
N ALA A 252 -4.77 4.37 -19.56
CA ALA A 252 -5.20 3.08 -20.09
C ALA A 252 -4.72 2.82 -21.52
N ARG A 253 -4.60 3.87 -22.36
CA ARG A 253 -4.06 3.74 -23.73
C ARG A 253 -2.61 3.29 -23.75
N TYR A 254 -1.80 3.77 -22.80
CA TYR A 254 -0.37 3.53 -22.73
C TYR A 254 0.01 2.37 -21.80
N GLN A 255 -0.87 2.01 -20.84
CA GLN A 255 -0.64 0.90 -19.91
C GLN A 255 -0.42 -0.43 -20.63
N SER A 256 -1.18 -0.71 -21.70
CA SER A 256 -1.03 -1.96 -22.47
C SER A 256 0.36 -2.15 -23.10
N GLU A 257 1.04 -1.06 -23.47
CA GLU A 257 2.42 -1.10 -23.98
C GLU A 257 3.40 -1.50 -22.87
N VAL A 258 3.27 -0.88 -21.69
CA VAL A 258 4.11 -1.19 -20.52
C VAL A 258 3.85 -2.61 -20.02
N ALA A 259 2.59 -3.04 -19.99
CA ALA A 259 2.18 -4.40 -19.63
C ALA A 259 2.88 -5.44 -20.52
N ALA A 260 2.89 -5.23 -21.83
CA ALA A 260 3.53 -6.13 -22.78
C ALA A 260 5.05 -6.25 -22.57
N ASP A 261 5.74 -5.12 -22.37
CA ASP A 261 7.20 -5.08 -22.20
C ASP A 261 7.67 -5.71 -20.89
N TYR A 262 6.82 -5.71 -19.86
CA TYR A 262 7.14 -6.19 -18.50
C TYR A 262 6.33 -7.40 -18.06
N ARG A 263 5.67 -8.13 -18.98
CA ARG A 263 4.87 -9.33 -18.66
C ARG A 263 5.57 -10.31 -17.73
N GLY A 264 6.86 -10.58 -17.97
CA GLY A 264 7.62 -11.49 -17.11
C GLY A 264 7.79 -11.02 -15.66
N LEU A 265 7.72 -9.71 -15.38
CA LEU A 265 7.66 -9.18 -14.01
C LEU A 265 6.28 -9.41 -13.40
N PHE A 266 5.20 -9.11 -14.14
CA PHE A 266 3.83 -9.32 -13.69
C PHE A 266 3.53 -10.80 -13.43
N ASP A 267 4.05 -11.71 -14.26
CA ASP A 267 3.95 -13.15 -14.02
C ASP A 267 4.61 -13.57 -12.70
N ARG A 268 5.75 -12.97 -12.33
CA ARG A 268 6.40 -13.23 -11.04
C ARG A 268 5.61 -12.64 -9.86
N GLN A 269 4.97 -11.48 -10.06
CA GLN A 269 4.11 -10.86 -9.04
C GLN A 269 2.86 -11.69 -8.78
N ARG A 270 2.14 -12.13 -9.82
CA ARG A 270 1.05 -13.10 -9.68
C ARG A 270 1.50 -14.35 -8.94
N ALA A 271 2.58 -14.99 -9.41
CA ALA A 271 3.10 -16.19 -8.77
C ALA A 271 3.48 -15.99 -7.30
N PHE A 272 3.99 -14.80 -6.93
CA PHE A 272 4.30 -14.47 -5.54
C PHE A 272 3.03 -14.36 -4.67
N LEU A 273 1.97 -13.71 -5.19
CA LEU A 273 0.69 -13.55 -4.51
C LEU A 273 -0.11 -14.87 -4.42
N ASP A 274 0.04 -15.75 -5.39
CA ASP A 274 -0.68 -17.04 -5.47
C ASP A 274 -0.04 -18.18 -4.66
N SER A 275 1.22 -18.02 -4.23
CA SER A 275 1.99 -19.05 -3.48
C SER A 275 1.67 -19.04 -1.99
#